data_AF-A0A9Q3EFR5-F1
#
_entry.id   AF-A0A9Q3EFR5-F1
#
_cell.length_a   1.000
_cell.length_b   1.000
_cell.length_c   1.000
_cell.angle_alpha   90.00
_cell.angle_beta   90.00
_cell.angle_gamma   90.00
#
_symmetry.space_group_name_H-M   'P 1'
#
loop_
_entity.id
_entity.type
_entity.pdbx_description
1 polymer ?
#
loop_
_entity_poly.entity_id
_entity_poly.type
_entity_poly.pdbx_seq_one_letter_code
_entity_poly.pdbx_strand_id
1 'polypeptide(L)' 'MKEELIEVLFQYKEAFASDSKPLGSIKGDKVNIMFNVERPYPQLFKRPAFPAIPRARESLEPHIYKLM' A
#
# COMPACT_ATOMS: atom_id res chain seq x y z
N MET A 1 -29.99 -19.12 -1.75
CA MET A 1 -28.88 -18.80 -0.82
C MET A 1 -27.49 -18.76 -1.46
N LYS A 2 -26.93 -19.86 -2.00
CA LYS A 2 -25.59 -19.82 -2.64
C LYS A 2 -25.61 -19.07 -3.98
N GLU A 3 -26.65 -19.28 -4.79
CA GLU A 3 -26.81 -18.62 -6.09
C GLU A 3 -27.02 -17.10 -5.94
N GLU A 4 -27.90 -16.68 -5.03
CA GLU A 4 -28.14 -15.26 -4.71
C GLU A 4 -26.85 -14.55 -4.25
N LEU A 5 -26.00 -15.22 -3.45
CA LEU A 5 -24.72 -14.67 -3.04
C LEU A 5 -23.78 -14.48 -4.25
N ILE A 6 -23.73 -15.45 -5.16
CA ILE A 6 -22.90 -15.36 -6.36
C ILE A 6 -23.39 -14.22 -7.26
N GLU A 7 -24.70 -14.06 -7.41
CA GLU A 7 -25.30 -12.96 -8.18
C GLU A 7 -24.88 -11.59 -7.62
N VAL A 8 -24.98 -11.40 -6.30
CA VAL A 8 -24.57 -10.15 -5.64
C VAL A 8 -23.08 -9.89 -5.82
N LEU A 9 -22.22 -10.90 -5.60
CA LEU A 9 -20.77 -10.76 -5.77
C LEU A 9 -20.39 -10.43 -7.22
N PHE A 10 -21.09 -11.03 -8.19
CA PHE A 10 -20.85 -10.75 -9.60
C PHE A 10 -21.33 -9.34 -9.99
N GLN A 11 -22.51 -8.93 -9.50
CA GLN A 11 -23.08 -7.61 -9.74
C GLN A 11 -22.17 -6.50 -9.21
N TYR A 12 -21.57 -6.70 -8.04
CA TYR A 12 -20.69 -5.72 -7.38
C TYR A 12 -19.21 -6.06 -7.47
N LYS A 13 -18.77 -6.86 -8.45
CA LYS A 13 -17.38 -7.33 -8.58
C LYS A 13 -16.31 -6.22 -8.52
N GLU A 14 -16.65 -5.03 -8.98
CA GLU A 14 -15.77 -3.85 -9.00
C GLU A 14 -15.61 -3.19 -7.62
N ALA A 15 -16.51 -3.47 -6.68
CA ALA A 15 -16.40 -3.02 -5.29
C ALA A 15 -15.40 -3.86 -4.47
N PHE A 16 -14.95 -5.00 -5.02
CA PHE A 16 -14.01 -5.91 -4.37
C PHE A 16 -12.63 -5.79 -5.01
N ALA A 17 -11.59 -5.87 -4.17
CA ALA A 17 -10.23 -6.00 -4.67
C ALA A 17 -10.00 -7.41 -5.21
N SER A 18 -9.31 -7.51 -6.35
CA SER A 18 -8.87 -8.76 -6.95
C SER A 18 -7.39 -8.67 -7.33
N ASP A 19 -6.79 -9.79 -7.71
CA ASP A 19 -5.39 -9.80 -8.15
C ASP A 19 -5.16 -8.93 -9.40
N SER A 20 -6.17 -8.75 -10.24
CA SER A 20 -6.13 -7.89 -11.43
C SER A 20 -6.53 -6.45 -11.16
N LYS A 21 -7.31 -6.18 -10.10
CA LYS A 21 -7.76 -4.85 -9.68
C LYS A 21 -7.47 -4.66 -8.18
N PRO A 22 -6.23 -4.32 -7.82
CA PRO A 22 -5.84 -4.15 -6.43
C PRO A 22 -6.50 -2.92 -5.80
N LEU A 23 -6.61 -2.94 -4.47
CA LEU A 23 -7.05 -1.80 -3.69
C LEU A 23 -6.18 -0.57 -4.03
N GLY A 24 -6.80 0.55 -4.42
CA GLY A 24 -6.08 1.78 -4.77
C GLY A 24 -5.89 2.04 -6.27
N SER A 25 -6.52 1.27 -7.17
CA SER A 25 -6.62 1.64 -8.60
C SER A 25 -7.38 2.96 -8.85
N ILE A 26 -8.07 3.49 -7.84
CA ILE A 26 -8.70 4.81 -7.88
C ILE A 26 -7.60 5.87 -7.76
N LYS A 27 -7.35 6.59 -8.86
CA LYS A 27 -6.49 7.78 -8.85
C LYS A 27 -7.20 8.90 -8.08
N GLY A 28 -6.98 8.98 -6.78
CA GLY A 28 -7.41 10.12 -5.96
C GLY A 28 -6.57 11.37 -6.22
N ASP A 29 -7.02 12.49 -5.67
CA ASP A 29 -6.29 13.75 -5.71
C ASP A 29 -4.91 13.64 -5.03
N LYS A 30 -3.93 14.40 -5.52
CA LYS A 30 -2.57 14.39 -4.97
C LYS A 30 -2.58 14.92 -3.54
N VAL A 31 -2.15 14.10 -2.59
CA VAL A 31 -1.94 14.55 -1.21
C VAL A 31 -0.71 15.44 -1.16
N ASN A 32 -0.88 16.69 -0.71
CA ASN A 32 0.24 17.60 -0.46
C ASN A 32 0.73 17.41 0.98
N ILE A 33 1.90 16.79 1.14
CA ILE A 33 2.55 16.59 2.44
C ILE A 33 3.65 17.65 2.58
N MET A 34 3.48 18.57 3.54
CA MET A 34 4.44 19.64 3.82
C MET A 34 5.04 19.49 5.21
N PHE A 35 6.33 19.82 5.34
CA PHE A 35 6.96 19.94 6.65
C PHE A 35 6.46 21.19 7.37
N ASN A 36 6.26 21.08 8.69
CA ASN A 36 5.99 22.20 9.57
C ASN A 36 7.26 22.94 10.02
N VAL A 37 8.42 22.58 9.47
CA VAL A 37 9.73 23.13 9.83
C VAL A 37 10.54 23.47 8.58
N GLU A 38 11.32 24.55 8.68
CA GLU A 38 12.27 24.97 7.66
C GLU A 38 13.67 24.40 7.91
N ARG A 39 14.58 24.56 6.94
CA ARG A 39 15.96 24.09 7.09
C ARG A 39 16.70 24.91 8.18
N PRO A 40 17.58 24.28 9.00
CA PRO A 40 18.04 22.90 8.90
C PRO A 40 17.05 21.88 9.48
N TYR A 41 16.84 20.77 8.77
CA TYR A 41 15.91 19.72 9.20
C TYR A 41 16.37 19.02 10.48
N PRO A 42 15.43 18.61 11.37
CA PRO A 42 15.70 17.81 12.54
C PRO A 42 16.55 16.57 12.25
N GLN A 43 17.48 16.22 13.15
CA GLN A 43 18.33 15.02 13.02
C GLN A 43 17.52 13.72 12.94
N LEU A 44 16.29 13.72 13.46
CA LEU A 44 15.34 12.60 13.36
C LEU A 44 15.12 12.16 11.91
N PHE A 45 15.12 13.08 10.94
CA PHE A 45 14.95 12.76 9.51
C PHE A 45 16.20 12.14 8.87
N LYS A 46 17.35 12.20 9.54
CA LYS A 46 18.62 11.66 9.04
C LYS A 46 18.90 10.26 9.58
N ARG A 47 18.00 9.69 10.37
CA ARG A 47 18.21 8.36 10.97
C ARG A 47 18.21 7.31 9.86
N PRO A 48 19.24 6.44 9.78
CA PRO A 48 19.20 5.32 8.85
C PRO A 48 18.04 4.40 9.22
N ALA A 49 17.55 3.64 8.24
CA ALA A 49 16.61 2.56 8.51
C ALA A 49 17.22 1.60 9.55
N PHE A 50 16.39 1.14 10.49
CA PHE A 50 16.82 0.15 11.47
C PHE A 50 17.27 -1.13 10.72
N PRO A 51 18.39 -1.76 11.11
CA PRO A 51 18.87 -2.96 10.43
C PRO A 51 17.82 -4.08 10.51
N ALA A 52 17.39 -4.55 9.35
CA ALA A 52 16.49 -5.70 9.26
C ALA A 52 17.28 -7.00 9.46
N ILE A 53 16.68 -7.96 10.16
CA ILE A 53 17.21 -9.32 10.29
C ILE A 53 17.11 -10.00 8.90
N PRO A 54 18.09 -10.81 8.45
CA PRO A 54 18.12 -11.39 7.09
C PRO A 54 16.82 -12.08 6.68
N ARG A 55 16.26 -12.92 7.55
CA ARG A 55 14.98 -13.59 7.32
C ARG A 55 13.81 -12.62 7.11
N ALA A 56 13.79 -11.53 7.86
CA ALA A 56 12.75 -10.51 7.72
C ALA A 56 12.87 -9.79 6.37
N ARG A 57 14.11 -9.54 5.93
CA ARG A 57 14.39 -8.94 4.62
C ARG A 57 13.91 -9.85 3.48
N GLU A 58 14.30 -11.13 3.51
CA GLU A 58 13.89 -12.11 2.49
C GLU A 58 12.36 -12.23 2.37
N SER A 59 11.64 -12.22 3.50
CA SER A 59 10.17 -12.27 3.49
C SER A 59 9.51 -10.99 2.94
N LEU A 60 10.15 -9.83 3.10
CA LEU A 60 9.62 -8.54 2.65
C LEU A 60 9.92 -8.27 1.18
N GLU A 61 11.04 -8.78 0.67
CA GLU A 61 11.53 -8.58 -0.68
C GLU A 61 10.47 -8.81 -1.80
N PRO A 62 9.70 -9.92 -1.82
CA PRO A 62 8.68 -10.12 -2.84
C PRO A 62 7.53 -9.11 -2.76
N HIS A 63 7.21 -8.64 -1.55
CA HIS A 63 6.14 -7.65 -1.32
C HIS A 63 6.56 -6.26 -1.78
N ILE A 64 7.83 -5.89 -1.55
CA ILE A 64 8.41 -4.65 -2.05
C ILE A 64 8.43 -4.67 -3.58
N TYR A 65 8.89 -5.77 -4.18
CA TYR A 65 8.92 -5.92 -5.64
C TYR A 65 7.53 -5.79 -6.28
N LYS A 66 6.47 -6.31 -5.62
CA LYS A 66 5.09 -6.19 -6.11
C LYS A 66 4.54 -4.75 -6.09
N LEU A 67 5.11 -3.87 -5.26
CA LEU A 67 4.67 -2.49 -5.09
C LEU A 67 5.48 -1.47 -5.92
N MET A 68 6.61 -1.89 -6.49
CA MET A 68 7.42 -1.08 -7.42
C MET A 68 6.86 -1.18 -8.84
#